data_AF-A0A142EK90-F1
#
_entry.id   AF-A0A142EK90-F1
#
_cell.length_a   1.000
_cell.length_b   1.000
_cell.length_c   1.000
_cell.angle_alpha   90.00
_cell.angle_beta   90.00
_cell.angle_gamma   90.00
#
_symmetry.space_group_name_H-M   'P 1'
#
loop_
_entity.id
_entity.type
_entity.pdbx_description
1 polymer ?
#
loop_
_entity_poly.entity_id
_entity_poly.type
_entity_poly.pdbx_seq_one_letter_code
_entity_poly.pdbx_strand_id
1 'polypeptide(L)' 'MNEKEDRIPKKEIMKMYGIDRTTFELWIKERNLPVIEISSHSKYIRRKDLIDWENNLIGSGN' A
#
# COMPACT_ATOMS: atom_id res chain seq x y z
N MET A 1 1.89 10.69 20.97
CA MET A 1 1.13 9.92 19.96
C MET A 1 1.67 10.31 18.60
N ASN A 2 2.43 9.43 17.94
CA ASN A 2 3.12 9.76 16.70
C ASN A 2 2.23 9.48 15.47
N GLU A 3 1.60 10.51 14.94
CA GLU A 3 0.77 10.49 13.71
C GLU A 3 1.53 10.02 12.44
N LYS A 4 2.82 9.73 12.54
CA LYS A 4 3.68 9.25 11.45
C LYS A 4 3.70 7.72 11.31
N GLU A 5 3.35 6.96 12.35
CA GLU A 5 3.52 5.50 12.36
C GLU A 5 2.50 4.75 11.48
N ASP A 6 1.39 5.40 11.16
CA ASP A 6 0.37 4.84 10.29
C ASP A 6 0.66 5.06 8.80
N ARG A 7 1.59 5.96 8.43
CA ARG A 7 1.86 6.29 7.02
C ARG A 7 3.02 5.47 6.51
N ILE A 8 2.72 4.49 5.67
CA ILE A 8 3.70 3.60 5.07
C ILE A 8 4.01 4.11 3.65
N PRO A 9 5.21 4.65 3.38
CA PRO A 9 5.57 5.08 2.04
C PRO A 9 5.77 3.87 1.13
N LYS A 10 5.62 4.06 -0.19
CA LYS A 10 5.85 3.03 -1.22
C LYS A 10 7.11 2.20 -0.97
N LYS A 11 8.22 2.88 -0.64
CA LYS A 11 9.54 2.26 -0.47
C LYS A 11 9.55 1.25 0.68
N GLU A 12 8.78 1.49 1.73
CA GLU A 12 8.67 0.57 2.86
C GLU A 12 7.75 -0.61 2.53
N ILE A 13 6.68 -0.41 1.77
CA ILE A 13 5.81 -1.51 1.29
C ILE A 13 6.62 -2.48 0.42
N MET A 14 7.41 -1.93 -0.51
CA MET A 14 8.30 -2.74 -1.34
C MET A 14 9.25 -3.60 -0.51
N LYS A 15 9.82 -3.06 0.58
CA LYS A 15 10.68 -3.82 1.49
C LYS A 15 9.91 -4.86 2.31
N MET A 16 8.77 -4.48 2.87
CA MET A 16 7.97 -5.36 3.74
C MET A 16 7.49 -6.61 3.00
N TYR A 17 7.01 -6.45 1.76
CA TYR A 17 6.57 -7.57 0.93
C TYR A 17 7.68 -8.16 0.05
N GLY A 18 8.89 -7.59 0.08
CA GLY A 18 10.00 -8.01 -0.78
C GLY A 18 9.70 -7.90 -2.29
N ILE A 19 8.87 -6.91 -2.68
CA ILE A 19 8.42 -6.72 -4.05
C ILE A 19 9.18 -5.60 -4.77
N ASP A 20 9.31 -5.74 -6.09
CA ASP A 20 9.89 -4.70 -6.94
C ASP A 20 8.88 -3.56 -7.24
N ARG A 21 9.39 -2.44 -7.74
CA ARG A 21 8.59 -1.30 -8.22
C ARG A 21 7.53 -1.76 -9.21
N THR A 22 7.89 -2.67 -10.12
CA THR A 22 6.98 -3.17 -11.15
C THR A 22 5.77 -3.86 -10.55
N THR A 23 6.00 -4.74 -9.56
CA THR A 23 4.94 -5.43 -8.82
C THR A 23 4.07 -4.43 -8.04
N PHE A 24 4.69 -3.43 -7.41
CA PHE A 24 3.93 -2.38 -6.71
C PHE A 24 3.04 -1.58 -7.67
N GLU A 25 3.52 -1.24 -8.87
CA GLU A 25 2.71 -0.56 -9.89
C GLU A 25 1.59 -1.46 -10.43
N LEU A 26 1.83 -2.77 -10.58
CA LEU A 26 0.79 -3.74 -10.89
C LEU A 26 -0.26 -3.80 -9.78
N TRP A 27 0.11 -3.72 -8.50
CA TRP A 27 -0.88 -3.70 -7.41
C TRP A 27 -1.75 -2.44 -7.45
N ILE A 28 -1.19 -1.29 -7.82
CA ILE A 28 -1.98 -0.08 -8.01
C ILE A 28 -2.97 -0.26 -9.16
N LYS A 29 -2.52 -0.79 -10.30
CA LYS A 29 -3.35 -0.92 -11.51
C LYS A 29 -4.37 -2.07 -11.44
N GLU A 30 -3.92 -3.25 -11.07
CA GLU A 30 -4.69 -4.50 -11.11
C GLU A 30 -5.45 -4.77 -9.81
N ARG A 31 -4.87 -4.36 -8.67
CA ARG A 31 -5.42 -4.65 -7.33
C ARG A 31 -6.05 -3.43 -6.67
N ASN A 32 -6.12 -2.28 -7.34
CA ASN A 32 -6.61 -1.01 -6.78
C ASN A 32 -6.01 -0.67 -5.41
N LEU A 33 -4.68 -0.82 -5.28
CA LEU A 33 -3.98 -0.53 -4.02
C LEU A 33 -4.25 0.94 -3.59
N PRO A 34 -4.74 1.20 -2.37
CA PRO A 34 -5.20 2.52 -1.92
C PRO A 34 -4.04 3.47 -1.57
N VAL A 35 -3.31 3.91 -2.60
CA VAL A 35 -2.21 4.86 -2.48
C VAL A 35 -2.75 6.28 -2.35
N ILE A 36 -2.42 6.95 -1.25
CA ILE A 36 -2.77 8.35 -1.00
C ILE A 36 -1.61 9.23 -1.50
N GLU A 37 -1.91 10.12 -2.42
CA GLU A 37 -1.01 11.17 -2.90
C GLU A 37 -1.21 12.43 -2.05
N ILE A 38 -0.21 12.86 -1.28
CA ILE A 38 -0.24 14.15 -0.55
C ILE A 38 0.10 15.29 -1.52
N SER A 39 1.05 15.03 -2.42
CA SER A 39 1.59 16.00 -3.37
C SER A 39 2.24 15.24 -4.53
N SER A 40 2.54 15.92 -5.64
CA SER A 40 3.08 15.30 -6.86
C SER A 40 4.27 14.36 -6.64
N HIS A 41 5.06 14.57 -5.58
CA HIS A 41 6.26 13.78 -5.27
C HIS A 41 6.12 12.88 -4.04
N SER A 42 4.98 12.86 -3.34
CA SER A 42 4.82 12.13 -2.07
C SER A 42 3.55 11.28 -2.07
N LYS A 43 3.78 9.96 -2.09
CA LYS A 43 2.75 8.92 -2.07
C LYS A 43 2.99 7.99 -0.88
N TYR A 44 1.93 7.67 -0.15
CA TYR A 44 1.96 6.78 1.01
C TYR A 44 0.63 6.02 1.11
N ILE A 45 0.63 4.92 1.85
CA ILE A 45 -0.57 4.15 2.17
C ILE A 45 -0.71 4.17 3.68
N ARG A 46 -1.94 4.28 4.19
CA ARG A 46 -2.15 4.13 5.64
C ARG A 46 -2.15 2.66 5.98
N ARG A 47 -1.55 2.29 7.11
CA ARG A 47 -1.53 0.92 7.62
C ARG A 47 -2.93 0.30 7.64
N LYS A 48 -3.93 1.06 8.05
CA LYS A 48 -5.34 0.62 8.05
C LYS A 48 -5.84 0.27 6.64
N ASP A 49 -5.60 1.13 5.66
CA ASP A 49 -6.00 0.90 4.26
C ASP A 49 -5.25 -0.29 3.65
N LEU A 50 -3.97 -0.47 4.01
CA LEU A 50 -3.19 -1.64 3.59
C LEU A 50 -3.80 -2.93 4.14
N ILE A 51 -4.11 -2.98 5.44
CA ILE A 51 -4.74 -4.15 6.07
C ILE A 51 -6.11 -4.43 5.45
N ASP A 52 -6.94 -3.41 5.23
CA ASP A 52 -8.24 -3.58 4.59
C ASP A 52 -8.11 -4.14 3.16
N TRP A 53 -7.15 -3.62 2.40
CA TRP A 53 -6.81 -4.12 1.08
C TRP A 53 -6.34 -5.59 1.11
N GLU A 54 -5.48 -5.96 2.05
CA GLU A 54 -5.02 -7.35 2.24
C GLU A 54 -6.20 -8.29 2.55
N ASN A 55 -7.12 -7.87 3.41
CA ASN A 55 -8.32 -8.64 3.73
C ASN A 55 -9.22 -8.82 2.51
N ASN A 56 -9.39 -7.79 1.68
CA ASN A 56 -10.15 -7.89 0.43
C ASN A 56 -9.47 -8.83 -0.59
N LEU A 57 -8.13 -8.82 -0.63
CA LEU A 57 -7.33 -9.66 -1.52
C LEU A 57 -7.39 -11.15 -1.18
N ILE A 58 -7.34 -11.47 0.12
CA ILE A 58 -7.37 -12.83 0.65
C ILE A 58 -8.82 -13.34 0.75
N GLY A 59 -9.79 -12.45 0.97
CA GLY A 59 -11.21 -12.79 1.17
C GLY A 59 -11.97 -13.28 -0.07
N SER A 60 -11.39 -13.24 -1.27
CA SER A 60 -12.01 -13.78 -2.50
C SER A 60 -11.77 -15.28 -2.73
N GLY A 61 -11.28 -16.00 -1.71
CA GLY A 61 -11.15 -17.47 -1.72
C GLY A 61 -12.05 -18.13 -0.69
N ASN A 62 -13.37 -18.04 -0.85
CA ASN A 62 -14.35 -18.98 -0.27
C ASN A 62 -15.50 -19.19 -1.24
#